data_AF-A0A2D4RUW7-F1
#
_entry.id   AF-A0A2D4RUW7-F1
#
_cell.length_a   1.000
_cell.length_b   1.000
_cell.length_c   1.000
_cell.angle_alpha   90.00
_cell.angle_beta   90.00
_cell.angle_gamma   90.00
#
_symmetry.space_group_name_H-M   'P 1'
#
loop_
_entity.id
_entity.type
_entity.pdbx_description
1 polymer ?
#
loop_
_entity_poly.entity_id
_entity_poly.type
_entity_poly.pdbx_seq_one_letter_code
_entity_poly.pdbx_strand_id
1 'polypeptide(L)'
;MCEPVSVCWRSRKELELDNPQAKALQYVHVATESTSPLYKDGSICGNCVQWKGGDAEWGQCVLFAGVVVANAGWCSAWVKG
;
A
#
# COMPACT_ATOMS: atom_id res chain seq x y z
N MET A 1 -6.77 17.28 -14.78
CA MET A 1 -5.89 16.23 -15.31
C MET A 1 -4.52 16.47 -14.68
N CYS A 2 -4.01 15.54 -13.88
CA CYS A 2 -2.66 15.66 -13.31
C CYS A 2 -1.63 15.33 -14.40
N GLU A 3 -0.95 16.35 -14.91
CA GLU A 3 0.34 16.20 -15.56
C GLU A 3 1.29 17.21 -14.90
N PRO A 4 2.54 16.85 -14.57
CA PRO A 4 3.25 15.61 -14.87
C PRO A 4 3.03 14.52 -13.80
N VAL A 5 3.24 13.25 -14.20
CA VAL A 5 3.07 12.06 -13.36
C VAL A 5 3.68 12.29 -11.96
N SER A 6 4.92 12.78 -11.86
CA SER A 6 5.67 13.04 -10.61
C SER A 6 5.00 13.98 -9.59
N VAL A 7 4.11 14.87 -10.02
CA VAL A 7 3.42 15.82 -9.13
C VAL A 7 2.16 15.18 -8.52
N CYS A 8 1.56 14.19 -9.20
CA CYS A 8 0.30 13.60 -8.76
C CYS A 8 0.46 12.57 -7.63
N TRP A 9 1.69 12.17 -7.27
CA TRP A 9 1.93 11.26 -6.14
C TRP A 9 2.11 12.05 -4.85
N ARG A 10 2.79 13.20 -4.94
CA ARG A 10 3.03 14.09 -3.80
C ARG A 10 1.75 14.72 -3.26
N SER A 11 0.71 14.82 -4.09
CA SER A 11 -0.62 15.31 -3.69
C SER A 11 -1.60 14.20 -3.29
N ARG A 12 -1.21 12.91 -3.35
CA ARG A 12 -2.11 11.84 -2.93
C ARG A 12 -2.08 11.65 -1.43
N LYS A 13 -3.26 11.44 -0.87
CA LYS A 13 -3.43 11.14 0.54
C LYS A 13 -2.92 9.73 0.83
N GLU A 14 -2.27 9.57 1.97
CA GLU A 14 -1.94 8.27 2.54
C GLU A 14 -3.24 7.50 2.84
N LEU A 15 -3.23 6.18 2.62
CA LEU A 15 -4.36 5.32 2.91
C LEU A 15 -4.58 5.28 4.42
N GLU A 16 -5.64 5.91 4.90
CA GLU A 16 -6.01 5.87 6.32
C GLU A 16 -6.48 4.47 6.72
N LEU A 17 -6.07 4.00 7.91
CA LEU A 17 -6.47 2.68 8.44
C LEU A 17 -7.97 2.56 8.69
N ASP A 18 -8.67 3.69 8.84
CA ASP A 18 -10.12 3.71 9.03
C ASP A 18 -10.91 3.60 7.73
N ASN A 19 -10.25 3.74 6.58
CA ASN A 19 -10.84 3.61 5.25
C ASN A 19 -11.53 2.24 5.12
N PRO A 20 -12.78 2.17 4.60
CA PRO A 20 -13.51 0.91 4.47
C PRO A 20 -12.74 -0.16 3.68
N GLN A 21 -12.02 0.22 2.61
CA GLN A 21 -11.22 -0.71 1.83
C GLN A 21 -9.96 -1.17 2.58
N ALA A 22 -9.32 -0.28 3.35
CA ALA A 22 -8.19 -0.64 4.20
C ALA A 22 -8.61 -1.68 5.25
N LYS A 23 -9.73 -1.45 5.94
CA LYS A 23 -10.30 -2.38 6.92
C LYS A 23 -10.67 -3.72 6.30
N ALA A 24 -11.35 -3.71 5.15
CA ALA A 24 -11.76 -4.93 4.45
C ALA A 24 -10.56 -5.81 4.08
N LEU A 25 -9.42 -5.19 3.74
CA LEU A 25 -8.19 -5.89 3.39
C LEU A 25 -7.21 -6.03 4.56
N GLN A 26 -7.59 -5.64 5.78
CA GLN A 26 -6.72 -5.66 6.96
C GLN A 26 -5.36 -4.96 6.70
N TYR A 27 -5.40 -3.81 6.04
CA TYR A 27 -4.20 -3.05 5.72
C TYR A 27 -3.56 -2.46 6.99
N VAL A 28 -2.23 -2.48 7.05
CA VAL A 28 -1.39 -1.85 8.06
C VAL A 28 -0.25 -1.08 7.40
N HIS A 29 0.18 0.03 7.99
CA HIS A 29 1.30 0.83 7.48
C HIS A 29 2.65 0.16 7.68
N VAL A 30 2.75 -0.71 8.68
CA VAL A 30 3.95 -1.50 8.97
C VAL A 30 3.56 -2.96 9.03
N ALA A 31 4.16 -3.78 8.16
CA ALA A 31 3.76 -5.17 7.98
C ALA A 31 3.87 -6.01 9.26
N THR A 32 4.82 -5.69 10.14
CA THR A 32 5.00 -6.34 11.45
C THR A 32 3.89 -6.04 12.45
N GLU A 33 3.06 -5.03 12.22
CA GLU A 33 1.86 -4.76 13.01
C GLU A 33 0.65 -5.62 12.58
N SER A 34 0.77 -6.33 11.45
CA SER A 34 -0.27 -7.24 11.00
C SER A 34 -0.41 -8.42 11.96
N THR A 35 -1.62 -8.63 12.45
CA THR A 35 -2.00 -9.81 13.24
C THR A 35 -2.69 -10.87 12.39
N SER A 36 -2.75 -10.67 11.06
CA SER A 36 -3.43 -11.59 10.16
C SER A 36 -2.64 -12.88 9.99
N PRO A 37 -3.28 -14.06 10.04
CA PRO A 37 -2.62 -15.35 9.78
C PRO A 37 -2.11 -15.48 8.33
N LEU A 38 -2.51 -14.58 7.44
CA LEU A 38 -2.05 -14.52 6.06
C LEU A 38 -0.70 -13.79 5.92
N TYR A 39 -0.30 -13.01 6.93
CA TYR A 39 0.98 -12.32 6.92
C TYR A 39 2.13 -13.33 7.04
N LYS A 40 3.15 -13.14 6.21
CA LYS A 40 4.40 -13.90 6.26
C LYS A 40 5.54 -12.91 6.39
N ASP A 41 6.52 -13.24 7.23
CA ASP A 41 7.66 -12.35 7.46
C ASP A 41 8.34 -11.93 6.17
N GLY A 42 8.57 -10.63 6.04
CA GLY A 42 9.11 -10.00 4.84
C GLY A 42 8.10 -9.73 3.74
N SER A 43 6.82 -10.08 3.89
CA SER A 43 5.77 -9.69 2.95
C SER A 43 5.41 -8.23 3.14
N ILE A 44 5.90 -7.36 2.26
CA ILE A 44 5.66 -5.91 2.34
C ILE A 44 5.08 -5.39 1.03
N CYS A 45 4.46 -4.22 1.04
CA CYS A 45 3.97 -3.60 -0.20
C CYS A 45 5.11 -3.46 -1.23
N GLY A 46 6.32 -3.10 -0.82
CA GLY A 46 7.48 -2.96 -1.72
C GLY A 46 7.84 -4.20 -2.54
N ASN A 47 7.46 -5.41 -2.10
CA ASN A 47 7.67 -6.66 -2.84
C ASN A 47 6.36 -7.33 -3.31
N CYS A 48 5.27 -6.57 -3.40
CA CYS A 48 3.97 -7.02 -3.85
C CYS A 48 3.74 -6.76 -5.35
N VAL A 49 3.09 -7.67 -6.08
CA VAL A 49 2.76 -7.49 -7.52
C VAL A 49 1.97 -6.21 -7.81
N GLN A 50 1.15 -5.77 -6.85
CA GLN A 50 0.24 -4.63 -6.98
C GLN A 50 0.93 -3.30 -6.73
N TRP A 51 2.17 -3.32 -6.24
CA TRP A 51 2.94 -2.11 -5.96
C TRP A 51 3.39 -1.43 -7.25
N LYS A 52 3.24 -0.09 -7.25
CA LYS A 52 3.64 0.82 -8.34
C LYS A 52 4.34 2.05 -7.78
N GLY A 53 4.91 1.95 -6.58
CA GLY A 53 5.64 3.03 -5.91
C GLY A 53 7.15 3.04 -6.14
N GLY A 54 7.71 1.98 -6.74
CA GLY A 54 9.16 1.83 -6.87
C GLY A 54 9.84 1.86 -5.50
N ASP A 55 10.89 2.66 -5.36
CA ASP A 55 11.67 2.80 -4.13
C ASP A 55 11.11 3.87 -3.17
N ALA A 56 9.95 4.45 -3.46
CA ALA A 56 9.34 5.45 -2.59
C ALA A 56 8.84 4.82 -1.28
N GLU A 57 8.91 5.57 -0.17
CA GLU A 57 8.34 5.17 1.12
C GLU A 57 6.83 5.04 1.05
N TRP A 58 6.16 5.87 0.24
CA TRP A 58 4.74 5.83 -0.02
C TRP A 58 4.47 5.80 -1.51
N GLY A 59 3.62 4.86 -1.93
CA GLY A 59 3.46 4.53 -3.33
C GLY A 59 2.06 4.06 -3.67
N GLN A 60 1.79 4.03 -4.98
CA GLN A 60 0.51 3.52 -5.47
C GLN A 60 0.44 2.01 -5.29
N CYS A 61 -0.73 1.54 -4.88
CA CYS A 61 -1.14 0.15 -5.01
C CYS A 61 -2.32 0.09 -5.97
N VAL A 62 -2.30 -0.84 -6.94
CA VAL A 62 -3.36 -0.99 -7.95
C VAL A 62 -4.74 -1.23 -7.31
N LEU A 63 -4.79 -1.81 -6.10
CA LEU A 63 -6.03 -2.05 -5.36
C LEU A 63 -6.61 -0.78 -4.70
N PHE A 64 -5.78 0.22 -4.43
CA PHE A 64 -6.16 1.43 -3.69
C PHE A 64 -6.01 2.66 -4.60
N ALA A 65 -7.03 2.89 -5.42
CA ALA A 65 -7.05 4.04 -6.33
C ALA A 65 -7.20 5.37 -5.55
N GLY A 66 -6.47 6.39 -5.97
CA GLY A 66 -6.59 7.76 -5.42
C GLY A 66 -5.81 8.02 -4.13
N VAL A 67 -5.22 6.99 -3.52
CA VAL A 67 -4.39 7.09 -2.30
C VAL A 67 -3.04 6.41 -2.50
N VAL A 68 -2.15 6.56 -1.52
CA VAL A 68 -0.85 5.88 -1.47
C VAL A 68 -0.74 5.00 -0.22
N VAL A 69 -0.07 3.87 -0.35
CA VAL A 69 0.21 2.94 0.76
C VAL A 69 1.70 2.96 1.09
N ALA A 70 2.04 2.57 2.32
CA ALA A 70 3.42 2.52 2.78
C ALA A 70 4.14 1.34 2.13
N ASN A 71 5.37 1.53 1.68
CA ASN A 71 6.23 0.47 1.14
C ASN A 71 6.42 -0.67 2.14
N ALA A 72 6.64 -0.30 3.41
CA ALA A 72 6.76 -1.21 4.55
C ALA A 72 5.42 -1.79 5.03
N GLY A 73 4.30 -1.40 4.42
CA GLY A 73 2.96 -1.83 4.81
C GLY A 73 2.61 -3.24 4.32
N TRP A 74 1.42 -3.70 4.67
CA TRP A 74 0.89 -4.99 4.22
C TRP A 74 -0.64 -4.97 4.20
N CYS A 75 -1.25 -5.78 3.34
CA CYS A 75 -2.68 -6.10 3.38
C CYS A 75 -2.89 -7.58 3.01
N SER A 76 -4.06 -8.13 3.36
CA SER A 76 -4.45 -9.52 3.05
C SER A 76 -4.44 -9.89 1.57
N ALA A 77 -4.51 -8.90 0.67
CA ALA A 77 -4.38 -9.08 -0.78
C ALA A 77 -2.92 -9.06 -1.28
N TRP A 78 -1.94 -9.11 -0.37
CA TRP A 78 -0.54 -9.22 -0.74
C TRP A 78 -0.29 -10.49 -1.57
N VAL A 79 0.42 -10.33 -2.68
CA VAL A 79 0.86 -11.42 -3.55
C VAL A 79 2.30 -11.14 -3.93
N LYS A 80 3.15 -12.18 -3.84
CA LYS A 80 4.58 -12.09 -4.15
C LYS A 80 4.83 -11.54 -5.55
N GLY A 81 5.53 -10.40 -5.61
CA GLY A 81 6.04 -9.75 -6.82
C GLY A 81 7.33 -10.32 -7.36
#